data_AF-A0A971JB73-F1
#
_entry.id   AF-A0A971JB73-F1
#
_cell.length_a   1.000
_cell.length_b   1.000
_cell.length_c   1.000
_cell.angle_alpha   90.00
_cell.angle_beta   90.00
_cell.angle_gamma   90.00
#
_symmetry.space_group_name_H-M   'P 1'
#
loop_
_entity.id
_entity.type
_entity.pdbx_description
1 polymer ?
#
loop_
_entity_poly.entity_id
_entity_poly.type
_entity_poly.pdbx_seq_one_letter_code
_entity_poly.pdbx_strand_id
1 'polypeptide(L)'
;MPGLPLTTFSKPNRRLILLLAAGHFLWSCALFGLGSTGQLIETASPGWTVGLVALQLFAAAQMFLPALRLHPEERTRGFYLCWGATLLLLIWSAHQITPVGGWQPFLNAIKSGLLLLIGALVGTVLARYVRRLWELVPICVAMTLTDLASWNYGPTADFSRQIRQYYTAPEGPPPLIDMVLIKFALPGAADLAPVFGLSDWIMVVFFAVVAKQHGVNDNLLGMFRQRPNQRRCYLPISVAALFAAILLAQATGLFIPALPVIALTMPVWYAARYLQLRSGKGGAQR
;
A
#
# COMPACT_ATOMS: atom_id res chain seq x y z
N MET A 1 29.55 -8.64 -21.07
CA MET A 1 28.47 -9.62 -21.34
C MET A 1 27.13 -8.89 -21.37
N PRO A 2 26.39 -8.87 -22.48
CA PRO A 2 25.02 -8.36 -22.46
C PRO A 2 24.22 -9.26 -21.51
N GLY A 3 23.69 -8.67 -20.43
CA GLY A 3 22.97 -9.42 -19.40
C GLY A 3 21.74 -10.11 -20.00
N LEU A 4 21.40 -11.29 -19.47
CA LEU A 4 20.20 -12.03 -19.87
C LEU A 4 18.98 -11.08 -19.85
N PRO A 5 18.11 -11.12 -20.88
CA PRO A 5 16.94 -10.24 -20.98
C PRO A 5 15.94 -10.43 -19.82
N LEU A 6 16.13 -11.47 -19.01
CA LEU A 6 15.34 -11.82 -17.82
C LEU A 6 15.66 -10.96 -16.58
N THR A 7 16.87 -10.38 -16.47
CA THR A 7 17.32 -9.74 -15.22
C THR A 7 17.66 -8.25 -15.36
N THR A 8 17.68 -7.73 -16.58
CA THR A 8 18.16 -6.37 -16.85
C THR A 8 17.01 -5.37 -16.99
N PHE A 9 17.06 -4.27 -16.24
CA PHE A 9 16.19 -3.10 -16.41
C PHE A 9 16.85 -2.02 -17.27
N SER A 10 16.07 -1.18 -17.95
CA SER A 10 16.64 0.01 -18.60
C SER A 10 17.31 0.92 -17.56
N LYS A 11 18.31 1.70 -17.98
CA LYS A 11 19.01 2.67 -17.10
C LYS A 11 18.05 3.58 -16.30
N PRO A 12 17.00 4.21 -16.89
CA PRO A 12 16.07 5.05 -16.13
C PRO A 12 15.25 4.25 -15.11
N ASN A 13 14.70 3.10 -15.49
CA ASN A 13 13.91 2.28 -14.56
C ASN A 13 14.76 1.69 -13.44
N ARG A 14 16.01 1.29 -13.72
CA ARG A 14 16.96 0.85 -12.69
C ARG A 14 17.18 1.94 -11.63
N ARG A 15 17.37 3.19 -12.05
CA ARG A 15 17.51 4.32 -11.12
C ARG A 15 16.25 4.51 -10.27
N LEU A 16 15.07 4.43 -10.88
CA LEU A 16 13.80 4.58 -10.15
C LEU A 16 13.55 3.43 -9.16
N ILE A 17 13.88 2.18 -9.52
CA ILE A 17 13.78 1.02 -8.63
C ILE A 17 14.74 1.17 -7.45
N LEU A 18 15.97 1.65 -7.67
CA LEU A 18 16.90 1.94 -6.58
C LEU A 18 16.39 3.05 -5.65
N LEU A 19 15.78 4.11 -6.21
CA LEU A 19 15.15 5.16 -5.42
C LEU A 19 13.96 4.63 -4.60
N LEU A 20 13.15 3.73 -5.17
CA LEU A 20 12.09 3.03 -4.43
C LEU A 20 12.68 2.24 -3.28
N ALA A 21 13.69 1.40 -3.54
CA ALA A 21 14.32 0.58 -2.50
C ALA A 21 14.90 1.44 -1.38
N ALA A 22 15.64 2.50 -1.71
CA ALA A 22 16.21 3.43 -0.74
C ALA A 22 15.12 4.16 0.07
N GLY A 23 14.04 4.61 -0.58
CA GLY A 23 12.93 5.27 0.09
C GLY A 23 12.20 4.36 1.08
N HIS A 24 11.92 3.11 0.69
CA HIS A 24 11.27 2.14 1.57
C HIS A 24 12.19 1.70 2.73
N PHE A 25 13.50 1.62 2.49
CA PHE A 25 14.47 1.41 3.57
C PHE A 25 14.48 2.58 4.55
N LEU A 26 14.51 3.84 4.06
CA LEU A 26 14.42 5.03 4.90
C LEU A 26 13.11 5.06 5.71
N TRP A 27 11.99 4.71 5.08
CA TRP A 27 10.70 4.58 5.75
C TRP A 27 10.74 3.51 6.85
N SER A 28 11.44 2.39 6.63
CA SER A 28 11.63 1.35 7.65
C SER A 28 12.43 1.87 8.84
N CYS A 29 13.51 2.63 8.61
CA CYS A 29 14.27 3.26 9.68
C CYS A 29 13.42 4.27 10.47
N ALA A 30 12.62 5.08 9.77
CA ALA A 30 11.71 6.03 10.41
C ALA A 30 10.63 5.30 11.23
N LEU A 31 10.08 4.21 10.71
CA LEU A 31 9.11 3.36 11.40
C LEU A 31 9.71 2.76 12.68
N PHE A 32 10.92 2.23 12.62
CA PHE A 32 11.63 1.73 13.80
C PHE A 32 11.87 2.84 14.85
N GLY A 33 12.25 4.04 14.40
CA GLY A 33 12.39 5.21 15.27
C GLY A 33 11.07 5.60 15.94
N LEU A 34 9.96 5.62 15.19
CA LEU A 34 8.62 5.89 15.69
C LEU A 34 8.13 4.80 16.67
N GLY A 35 8.44 3.52 16.40
CA GLY A 35 8.12 2.43 17.30
C GLY A 35 8.87 2.55 18.64
N SER A 36 10.17 2.86 18.56
CA SER A 36 11.01 3.06 19.75
C SER A 36 10.57 4.26 20.60
N THR A 37 10.16 5.37 19.99
CA THR A 37 9.67 6.55 20.73
C THR A 37 8.20 6.43 21.14
N GLY A 38 7.41 5.62 20.44
CA GLY A 38 6.01 5.35 20.77
C GLY A 38 5.82 4.67 22.12
N GLN A 39 6.81 3.92 22.60
CA GLN A 39 6.84 3.35 23.95
C GLN A 39 6.87 4.43 25.06
N LEU A 40 7.26 5.67 24.74
CA LEU A 40 7.27 6.80 25.67
C LEU A 40 5.90 7.49 25.77
N ILE A 41 4.94 7.14 24.90
CA ILE A 41 3.60 7.71 24.90
C ILE A 41 2.70 6.81 25.77
N GLU A 42 2.63 7.12 27.06
CA GLU A 42 1.89 6.33 28.06
C GLU A 42 0.37 6.35 27.87
N THR A 43 -0.17 7.35 27.15
CA THR A 43 -1.63 7.48 26.94
C THR A 43 -1.99 7.26 25.48
N ALA A 44 -2.54 6.07 25.19
CA ALA A 44 -3.14 5.72 23.91
C ALA A 44 -4.46 6.49 23.72
N SER A 45 -4.38 7.78 23.39
CA SER A 45 -5.55 8.54 22.96
C SER A 45 -5.93 8.12 21.53
N PRO A 46 -7.23 8.03 21.19
CA PRO A 46 -7.66 7.77 19.81
C PRO A 46 -7.07 8.76 18.81
N GLY A 47 -6.88 10.03 19.21
CA GLY A 47 -6.26 11.05 18.36
C GLY A 47 -4.80 10.76 18.00
N TRP A 48 -4.02 10.21 18.93
CA TRP A 48 -2.63 9.78 18.66
C TRP A 48 -2.57 8.63 17.67
N THR A 49 -3.44 7.63 17.81
CA THR A 49 -3.53 6.49 16.89
C THR A 49 -3.87 6.97 15.48
N VAL A 50 -4.91 7.79 15.35
CA VAL A 50 -5.33 8.38 14.07
C VAL A 50 -4.20 9.18 13.43
N GLY A 51 -3.55 10.05 14.20
CA GLY A 51 -2.45 10.89 13.73
C GLY A 51 -1.22 10.10 13.28
N LEU A 52 -0.81 9.08 14.04
CA LEU A 52 0.33 8.23 13.71
C LEU A 52 0.07 7.37 12.48
N VAL A 53 -1.12 6.79 12.34
CA VAL A 53 -1.50 6.02 11.14
C VAL A 53 -1.52 6.94 9.92
N ALA A 54 -2.12 8.13 10.03
CA ALA A 54 -2.16 9.12 8.94
C ALA A 54 -0.75 9.54 8.51
N LEU A 55 0.13 9.82 9.47
CA LEU A 55 1.53 10.19 9.21
C LEU A 55 2.29 9.07 8.49
N GLN A 56 2.19 7.84 8.98
CA GLN A 56 2.89 6.68 8.41
C GLN A 56 2.38 6.34 7.00
N LEU A 57 1.06 6.38 6.78
CA LEU A 57 0.45 6.21 5.45
C LEU A 57 0.85 7.34 4.50
N PHE A 58 0.85 8.59 4.96
CA PHE A 58 1.27 9.72 4.16
C PHE A 58 2.75 9.60 3.76
N ALA A 59 3.62 9.20 4.69
CA ALA A 59 5.02 8.95 4.42
C ALA A 59 5.19 7.79 3.41
N ALA A 60 4.46 6.69 3.57
CA ALA A 60 4.45 5.57 2.63
C ALA A 60 3.99 6.02 1.22
N ALA A 61 3.00 6.91 1.16
CA ALA A 61 2.53 7.50 -0.09
C ALA A 61 3.62 8.30 -0.81
N GLN A 62 4.46 9.02 -0.05
CA GLN A 62 5.58 9.75 -0.65
C GLN A 62 6.65 8.80 -1.21
N MET A 63 6.85 7.62 -0.60
CA MET A 63 7.89 6.68 -1.00
C MET A 63 7.61 5.98 -2.33
N PHE A 64 6.34 5.82 -2.73
CA PHE A 64 6.01 5.19 -4.02
C PHE A 64 6.01 6.18 -5.21
N LEU A 65 6.28 7.47 -5.01
CA LEU A 65 6.35 8.47 -6.08
C LEU A 65 7.25 8.08 -7.28
N PRO A 66 8.43 7.45 -7.10
CA PRO A 66 9.22 6.99 -8.23
C PRO A 66 8.52 5.87 -9.03
N ALA A 67 7.65 5.07 -8.40
CA ALA A 67 6.90 4.00 -9.06
C ALA A 67 5.92 4.57 -10.09
N LEU A 68 5.30 5.71 -9.78
CA LEU A 68 4.46 6.45 -10.73
C LEU A 68 5.22 6.84 -12.00
N ARG A 69 6.55 6.95 -11.95
CA ARG A 69 7.39 7.38 -13.08
C ARG A 69 8.05 6.22 -13.83
N LEU A 70 7.83 4.98 -13.39
CA LEU A 70 8.39 3.81 -14.07
C LEU A 70 7.84 3.72 -15.49
N HIS A 71 8.75 3.68 -16.46
CA HIS A 71 8.37 3.57 -17.86
C HIS A 71 7.90 2.14 -18.16
N PRO A 72 6.83 1.97 -18.94
CA PRO A 72 6.47 0.67 -19.49
C PRO A 72 7.64 0.14 -20.33
N GLU A 73 8.01 -1.10 -20.09
CA GLU A 73 9.00 -1.82 -20.89
C GLU A 73 8.34 -3.08 -21.41
N GLU A 74 8.52 -3.38 -22.69
CA GLU A 74 8.11 -4.65 -23.26
C GLU A 74 8.99 -5.76 -22.67
N ARG A 75 8.36 -6.73 -22.03
CA ARG A 75 9.02 -7.82 -21.31
C ARG A 75 8.32 -9.12 -21.62
N THR A 76 9.09 -10.20 -21.66
CA THR A 76 8.57 -11.55 -21.89
C THR A 76 7.84 -12.06 -20.64
N ARG A 77 6.97 -13.06 -20.80
CA ARG A 77 6.31 -13.72 -19.65
C ARG A 77 7.32 -14.32 -18.68
N GLY A 78 8.42 -14.88 -19.19
CA GLY A 78 9.52 -15.42 -18.39
C GLY A 78 10.17 -14.39 -17.47
N PHE A 79 10.26 -13.13 -17.89
CA PHE A 79 10.76 -12.03 -17.04
C PHE A 79 9.85 -11.85 -15.81
N TYR A 80 8.55 -11.75 -16.02
CA TYR A 80 7.58 -11.55 -14.93
C TYR A 80 7.47 -12.76 -14.01
N LEU A 81 7.55 -13.99 -14.55
CA LEU A 81 7.58 -15.21 -13.75
C LEU A 81 8.85 -15.29 -12.89
N CYS A 82 10.02 -14.99 -13.47
CA CYS A 82 11.29 -14.99 -12.75
C CYS A 82 11.26 -13.97 -11.60
N TRP A 83 10.91 -12.72 -11.87
CA TRP A 83 10.82 -11.69 -10.84
C TRP A 83 9.70 -11.96 -9.84
N GLY A 84 8.55 -12.46 -10.27
CA GLY A 84 7.46 -12.87 -9.37
C GLY A 84 7.92 -13.94 -8.37
N ALA A 85 8.63 -14.97 -8.86
CA ALA A 85 9.25 -15.98 -8.01
C ALA A 85 10.33 -15.39 -7.08
N THR A 86 11.17 -14.48 -7.57
CA THR A 86 12.17 -13.79 -6.74
C THR A 86 11.52 -12.98 -5.61
N LEU A 87 10.45 -12.24 -5.89
CA LEU A 87 9.74 -11.45 -4.88
C LEU A 87 9.06 -12.36 -3.85
N LEU A 88 8.45 -13.48 -4.28
CA LEU A 88 7.84 -14.46 -3.38
C LEU A 88 8.88 -15.15 -2.50
N LEU A 89 10.03 -15.55 -3.08
CA LEU A 89 11.15 -16.10 -2.32
C LEU A 89 11.71 -15.08 -1.32
N LEU A 90 11.74 -13.80 -1.68
CA LEU A 90 12.21 -12.74 -0.80
C LEU A 90 11.27 -12.55 0.40
N ILE A 91 9.96 -12.54 0.18
CA ILE A 91 8.93 -12.52 1.23
C ILE A 91 9.08 -13.74 2.15
N TRP A 92 9.17 -14.93 1.55
CA TRP A 92 9.35 -16.19 2.29
C TRP A 92 10.61 -16.17 3.14
N SER A 93 11.75 -15.79 2.54
CA SER A 93 13.04 -15.72 3.24
C SER A 93 13.00 -14.70 4.38
N ALA A 94 12.37 -13.54 4.16
CA ALA A 94 12.19 -12.55 5.21
C ALA A 94 11.30 -13.05 6.36
N HIS A 95 10.30 -13.87 6.07
CA HIS A 95 9.45 -14.48 7.09
C HIS A 95 10.23 -15.50 7.95
N GLN A 96 11.08 -16.32 7.32
CA GLN A 96 11.89 -17.34 8.01
C GLN A 96 12.93 -16.75 8.97
N ILE A 97 13.25 -15.46 8.84
CA ILE A 97 14.05 -14.75 9.83
C ILE A 97 13.16 -14.50 11.05
N THR A 98 13.10 -15.46 11.98
CA THR A 98 12.57 -15.28 13.33
C THR A 98 13.60 -14.54 14.17
N PRO A 99 13.39 -13.24 14.46
CA PRO A 99 14.34 -12.49 15.25
C PRO A 99 14.36 -12.99 16.68
N VAL A 100 15.54 -13.12 17.28
CA VAL A 100 15.70 -13.34 18.71
C VAL A 100 16.45 -12.14 19.28
N GLY A 101 15.90 -11.50 20.32
CA GLY A 101 16.52 -10.37 21.03
C GLY A 101 16.24 -8.97 20.45
N GLY A 102 17.04 -7.98 20.84
CA GLY A 102 16.77 -6.55 20.63
C GLY A 102 16.71 -6.06 19.18
N TRP A 103 17.08 -6.88 18.18
CA TRP A 103 16.97 -6.55 16.76
C TRP A 103 15.58 -6.78 16.17
N GLN A 104 14.67 -7.42 16.91
CA GLN A 104 13.33 -7.79 16.47
C GLN A 104 12.50 -6.62 15.92
N PRO A 105 12.39 -5.46 16.61
CA PRO A 105 11.56 -4.36 16.12
C PRO A 105 12.11 -3.75 14.82
N PHE A 106 13.43 -3.68 14.68
CA PHE A 106 14.09 -3.19 13.47
C PHE A 106 13.83 -4.10 12.27
N LEU A 107 13.95 -5.42 12.46
CA LEU A 107 13.65 -6.39 11.41
C LEU A 107 12.17 -6.37 11.02
N ASN A 108 11.25 -6.22 11.97
CA ASN A 108 9.82 -6.06 11.68
C ASN A 108 9.52 -4.79 10.87
N ALA A 109 10.24 -3.69 11.14
CA ALA A 109 10.14 -2.48 10.34
C ALA A 109 10.65 -2.69 8.91
N ILE A 110 11.80 -3.36 8.73
CA ILE A 110 12.34 -3.72 7.42
C ILE A 110 11.37 -4.62 6.65
N LYS A 111 10.77 -5.63 7.29
CA LYS A 111 9.78 -6.50 6.65
C LYS A 111 8.59 -5.70 6.12
N SER A 112 8.09 -4.76 6.92
CA SER A 112 6.97 -3.88 6.51
C SER A 112 7.36 -2.98 5.33
N GLY A 113 8.54 -2.36 5.35
CA GLY A 113 9.03 -1.56 4.22
C GLY A 113 9.29 -2.38 2.96
N LEU A 114 9.76 -3.62 3.10
CA LEU A 114 9.91 -4.56 1.99
C LEU A 114 8.55 -4.90 1.36
N LEU A 115 7.53 -5.20 2.16
CA LEU A 115 6.18 -5.47 1.65
C LEU A 115 5.61 -4.25 0.92
N LEU A 116 5.81 -3.03 1.45
CA LEU A 116 5.42 -1.80 0.77
C LEU A 116 6.13 -1.63 -0.59
N LEU A 117 7.43 -1.92 -0.65
CA LEU A 117 8.22 -1.89 -1.90
C LEU A 117 7.67 -2.89 -2.92
N ILE A 118 7.45 -4.13 -2.49
CA ILE A 118 6.94 -5.21 -3.34
C ILE A 118 5.55 -4.84 -3.85
N GLY A 119 4.66 -4.39 -2.97
CA GLY A 119 3.31 -3.98 -3.37
C GLY A 119 3.33 -2.81 -4.35
N ALA A 120 4.27 -1.86 -4.20
CA ALA A 120 4.44 -0.78 -5.14
C ALA A 120 4.91 -1.26 -6.53
N LEU A 121 5.85 -2.20 -6.58
CA LEU A 121 6.32 -2.78 -7.84
C LEU A 121 5.22 -3.58 -8.54
N VAL A 122 4.54 -4.47 -7.80
CA VAL A 122 3.46 -5.32 -8.34
C VAL A 122 2.28 -4.45 -8.80
N GLY A 123 1.81 -3.52 -7.98
CA GLY A 123 0.72 -2.59 -8.34
C GLY A 123 1.06 -1.79 -9.60
N THR A 124 2.31 -1.33 -9.73
CA THR A 124 2.76 -0.62 -10.94
C THR A 124 2.79 -1.51 -12.18
N VAL A 125 3.19 -2.78 -12.06
CA VAL A 125 3.18 -3.72 -13.17
C VAL A 125 1.75 -4.04 -13.60
N LEU A 126 0.85 -4.33 -12.65
CA LEU A 126 -0.55 -4.63 -12.94
C LEU A 126 -1.27 -3.46 -13.64
N ALA A 127 -1.02 -2.24 -13.19
CA ALA A 127 -1.63 -1.04 -13.76
C ALA A 127 -1.34 -0.87 -15.25
N ARG A 128 -0.20 -1.36 -15.76
CA ARG A 128 0.17 -1.29 -17.19
C ARG A 128 -0.83 -2.00 -18.12
N TYR A 129 -1.57 -2.96 -17.59
CA TYR A 129 -2.50 -3.76 -18.39
C TYR A 129 -3.89 -3.14 -18.46
N VAL A 130 -4.16 -2.07 -17.71
CA VAL A 130 -5.40 -1.29 -17.82
C VAL A 130 -5.26 -0.34 -19.00
N ARG A 131 -6.03 -0.59 -20.07
CA ARG A 131 -6.01 0.24 -21.28
C ARG A 131 -7.14 1.27 -21.27
N ARG A 132 -8.21 1.00 -20.55
CA ARG A 132 -9.41 1.85 -20.52
C ARG A 132 -9.93 1.97 -19.09
N LEU A 133 -10.32 3.17 -18.67
CA LEU A 133 -10.82 3.42 -17.31
C LEU A 133 -12.04 2.56 -16.93
N TRP A 134 -12.87 2.15 -17.89
CA TRP A 134 -14.02 1.28 -17.59
C TRP A 134 -13.61 -0.14 -17.21
N GLU A 135 -12.40 -0.60 -17.57
CA GLU A 135 -11.87 -1.92 -17.16
C GLU A 135 -11.68 -1.98 -15.63
N LEU A 136 -11.67 -0.85 -14.94
CA LEU A 136 -11.65 -0.79 -13.49
C LEU A 136 -12.94 -1.28 -12.84
N VAL A 137 -14.08 -1.17 -13.51
CA VAL A 137 -15.37 -1.64 -12.96
C VAL A 137 -15.34 -3.14 -12.69
N PRO A 138 -15.05 -4.02 -13.68
CA PRO A 138 -14.96 -5.45 -13.43
C PRO A 138 -13.82 -5.81 -12.47
N ILE A 139 -12.70 -5.07 -12.47
CA ILE A 139 -11.60 -5.27 -11.50
C ILE A 139 -12.09 -4.97 -10.07
N CYS A 140 -12.77 -3.84 -9.85
CA CYS A 140 -13.34 -3.47 -8.55
C CYS A 140 -14.37 -4.51 -8.08
N VAL A 141 -15.23 -5.00 -8.98
CA VAL A 141 -16.22 -6.04 -8.66
C VAL A 141 -15.53 -7.34 -8.26
N ALA A 142 -14.60 -7.85 -9.07
CA ALA A 142 -13.87 -9.08 -8.79
C ALA A 142 -13.08 -8.98 -7.47
N MET A 143 -12.41 -7.85 -7.26
CA MET A 143 -11.67 -7.56 -6.04
C MET A 143 -12.59 -7.55 -4.80
N THR A 144 -13.71 -6.83 -4.87
CA THR A 144 -14.68 -6.73 -3.76
C THR A 144 -15.29 -8.09 -3.45
N LEU A 145 -15.70 -8.84 -4.48
CA LEU A 145 -16.24 -10.19 -4.31
C LEU A 145 -15.22 -11.14 -3.71
N THR A 146 -13.97 -11.09 -4.15
CA THR A 146 -12.90 -11.95 -3.61
C THR A 146 -12.64 -11.63 -2.14
N ASP A 147 -12.56 -10.35 -1.79
CA ASP A 147 -12.28 -9.94 -0.41
C ASP A 147 -13.47 -10.27 0.52
N LEU A 148 -14.71 -10.01 0.10
CA LEU A 148 -15.91 -10.37 0.85
C LEU A 148 -16.13 -11.87 0.95
N ALA A 149 -15.87 -12.63 -0.12
CA ALA A 149 -15.95 -14.09 -0.08
C ALA A 149 -14.86 -14.66 0.83
N SER A 150 -13.65 -14.11 0.78
CA SER A 150 -12.55 -14.54 1.66
C SER A 150 -12.84 -14.22 3.12
N TRP A 151 -13.53 -13.11 3.40
CA TRP A 151 -13.99 -12.73 4.74
C TRP A 151 -15.15 -13.59 5.24
N ASN A 152 -16.14 -13.91 4.40
CA ASN A 152 -17.35 -14.65 4.81
C ASN A 152 -17.17 -16.17 4.86
N TYR A 153 -16.46 -16.74 3.87
CA TYR A 153 -16.39 -18.19 3.65
C TYR A 153 -14.96 -18.70 3.49
N GLY A 154 -14.01 -17.78 3.33
CA GLY A 154 -12.62 -18.11 3.08
C GLY A 154 -11.74 -18.03 4.33
N PRO A 155 -10.43 -18.26 4.13
CA PRO A 155 -9.49 -18.39 5.22
C PRO A 155 -9.23 -17.06 5.95
N THR A 156 -9.69 -15.91 5.45
CA THR A 156 -9.50 -14.61 6.10
C THR A 156 -10.23 -14.51 7.45
N ALA A 157 -11.38 -15.17 7.62
CA ALA A 157 -12.04 -15.23 8.92
C ALA A 157 -11.18 -15.96 9.97
N ASP A 158 -10.60 -17.11 9.59
CA ASP A 158 -9.73 -17.89 10.47
C ASP A 158 -8.39 -17.17 10.72
N PHE A 159 -7.84 -16.52 9.69
CA PHE A 159 -6.65 -15.69 9.82
C PHE A 159 -6.85 -14.50 10.74
N SER A 160 -7.99 -13.82 10.65
CA SER A 160 -8.30 -12.70 11.55
C SER A 160 -8.33 -13.14 13.02
N ARG A 161 -8.84 -14.35 13.31
CA ARG A 161 -8.81 -14.94 14.65
C ARG A 161 -7.39 -15.30 15.08
N GLN A 162 -6.60 -15.94 14.22
CA GLN A 162 -5.21 -16.31 14.51
C GLN A 162 -4.33 -15.08 14.77
N ILE A 163 -4.46 -14.03 13.95
CA ILE A 163 -3.75 -12.75 14.14
C ILE A 163 -4.16 -12.13 15.47
N ARG A 164 -5.48 -12.04 15.74
CA ARG A 164 -5.97 -11.47 17.00
C ARG A 164 -5.46 -12.25 18.20
N GLN A 165 -5.49 -13.58 18.17
CA GLN A 165 -4.95 -14.44 19.24
C GLN A 165 -3.46 -14.19 19.44
N TYR A 166 -2.65 -14.26 18.39
CA TYR A 166 -1.20 -14.07 18.48
C TYR A 166 -0.81 -12.68 19.01
N TYR A 167 -1.49 -11.62 18.57
CA TYR A 167 -1.17 -10.26 19.01
C TYR A 167 -1.76 -9.87 20.36
N THR A 168 -2.72 -10.64 20.90
CA THR A 168 -3.27 -10.44 22.25
C THR A 168 -2.53 -11.28 23.29
N ALA A 169 -2.10 -12.48 22.91
CA ALA A 169 -1.30 -13.41 23.73
C ALA A 169 -0.31 -14.15 22.82
N PRO A 170 0.92 -13.61 22.62
CA PRO A 170 1.89 -14.20 21.70
C PRO A 170 2.48 -15.50 22.26
N GLU A 171 1.83 -16.61 21.91
CA GLU A 171 2.32 -17.97 22.16
C GLU A 171 2.66 -18.65 20.83
N GLY A 172 3.85 -19.24 20.74
CA GLY A 172 4.31 -19.97 19.57
C GLY A 172 4.81 -19.08 18.41
N PRO A 173 5.07 -19.67 17.22
CA PRO A 173 5.52 -18.91 16.04
C PRO A 173 4.37 -18.07 15.44
N PRO A 174 4.68 -16.94 14.76
CA PRO A 174 3.67 -16.13 14.11
C PRO A 174 2.93 -16.93 13.02
N PRO A 175 1.62 -16.70 12.82
CA PRO A 175 0.86 -17.38 11.80
C PRO A 175 1.36 -17.01 10.40
N LEU A 176 1.23 -17.93 9.43
CA LEU A 176 1.74 -17.73 8.05
C LEU A 176 1.20 -16.45 7.39
N ILE A 177 -0.01 -16.02 7.73
CA ILE A 177 -0.61 -14.79 7.20
C ILE A 177 0.17 -13.53 7.61
N ASP A 178 0.89 -13.56 8.74
CA ASP A 178 1.72 -12.45 9.22
C ASP A 178 2.84 -12.08 8.21
N MET A 179 3.21 -13.03 7.35
CA MET A 179 4.18 -12.83 6.26
C MET A 179 3.75 -11.74 5.27
N VAL A 180 2.45 -11.47 5.14
CA VAL A 180 1.91 -10.51 4.16
C VAL A 180 1.22 -9.31 4.81
N LEU A 181 1.40 -9.12 6.11
CA LEU A 181 0.85 -7.97 6.85
C LEU A 181 1.87 -6.85 6.98
N ILE A 182 1.44 -5.63 6.70
CA ILE A 182 2.24 -4.42 6.87
C ILE A 182 1.97 -3.88 8.27
N LYS A 183 3.03 -3.69 9.05
CA LYS A 183 2.96 -3.33 10.47
C LYS A 183 3.40 -1.90 10.69
N PHE A 184 2.65 -1.17 11.51
CA PHE A 184 2.91 0.23 11.87
C PHE A 184 3.21 0.38 13.36
N ALA A 185 3.84 1.49 13.71
CA ALA A 185 3.98 1.91 15.09
C ALA A 185 2.63 2.47 15.57
N LEU A 186 2.04 1.84 16.58
CA LEU A 186 0.81 2.29 17.24
C LEU A 186 1.11 2.64 18.71
N PRO A 187 0.46 3.69 19.25
CA PRO A 187 0.65 4.05 20.65
C PRO A 187 0.08 2.95 21.56
N GLY A 188 0.81 2.60 22.62
CA GLY A 188 0.43 1.54 23.56
C GLY A 188 0.68 0.09 23.09
N ALA A 189 1.20 -0.11 21.88
CA ALA A 189 1.66 -1.42 21.42
C ALA A 189 3.12 -1.67 21.84
N ALA A 190 3.43 -2.87 22.32
CA ALA A 190 4.79 -3.24 22.73
C ALA A 190 5.78 -3.32 21.55
N ASP A 191 5.26 -3.65 20.35
CA ASP A 191 5.99 -3.70 19.08
C ASP A 191 5.06 -3.22 17.94
N LEU A 192 5.55 -3.24 16.70
CA LEU A 192 4.77 -2.91 15.51
C LEU A 192 3.52 -3.81 15.38
N ALA A 193 2.39 -3.17 15.17
CA ALA A 193 1.09 -3.84 15.04
C ALA A 193 0.66 -3.92 13.57
N PRO A 194 0.05 -5.03 13.12
CA PRO A 194 -0.44 -5.17 11.76
C PRO A 194 -1.61 -4.19 11.51
N VAL A 195 -1.60 -3.51 10.37
CA VAL A 195 -2.64 -2.52 10.02
C VAL A 195 -3.40 -2.88 8.74
N PHE A 196 -2.70 -3.36 7.71
CA PHE A 196 -3.31 -3.76 6.44
C PHE A 196 -2.44 -4.79 5.71
N GLY A 197 -3.01 -5.45 4.69
CA GLY A 197 -2.33 -6.48 3.93
C GLY A 197 -1.53 -5.95 2.74
N LEU A 198 -0.59 -6.77 2.25
CA LEU A 198 0.12 -6.54 1.00
C LEU A 198 -0.84 -6.33 -0.19
N SER A 199 -1.96 -7.06 -0.24
CA SER A 199 -3.00 -6.91 -1.26
C SER A 199 -3.60 -5.51 -1.28
N ASP A 200 -3.88 -4.94 -0.12
CA ASP A 200 -4.42 -3.59 0.02
C ASP A 200 -3.46 -2.57 -0.56
N TRP A 201 -2.18 -2.69 -0.23
CA TRP A 201 -1.15 -1.80 -0.76
C TRP A 201 -0.93 -1.94 -2.27
N ILE A 202 -0.96 -3.18 -2.79
CA ILE A 202 -0.91 -3.44 -4.24
C ILE A 202 -2.02 -2.65 -4.94
N MET A 203 -3.25 -2.72 -4.43
CA MET A 203 -4.40 -2.04 -5.02
C MET A 203 -4.32 -0.53 -4.86
N VAL A 204 -3.82 -0.03 -3.72
CA VAL A 204 -3.57 1.40 -3.51
C VAL A 204 -2.63 1.98 -4.57
N VAL A 205 -1.49 1.31 -4.80
CA VAL A 205 -0.51 1.77 -5.80
C VAL A 205 -1.03 1.55 -7.22
N PHE A 206 -1.72 0.44 -7.48
CA PHE A 206 -2.38 0.17 -8.76
C PHE A 206 -3.29 1.33 -9.16
N PHE A 207 -4.22 1.74 -8.29
CA PHE A 207 -5.15 2.84 -8.59
C PHE A 207 -4.44 4.18 -8.78
N ALA A 208 -3.40 4.48 -8.00
CA ALA A 208 -2.62 5.70 -8.16
C ALA A 208 -1.88 5.74 -9.51
N VAL A 209 -1.33 4.61 -9.95
CA VAL A 209 -0.66 4.48 -11.25
C VAL A 209 -1.68 4.59 -12.39
N VAL A 210 -2.84 3.92 -12.30
CA VAL A 210 -3.90 4.01 -13.32
C VAL A 210 -4.43 5.44 -13.43
N ALA A 211 -4.68 6.13 -12.30
CA ALA A 211 -5.10 7.53 -12.29
C ALA A 211 -4.12 8.40 -13.07
N LYS A 212 -2.82 8.25 -12.80
CA LYS A 212 -1.77 8.99 -13.49
C LYS A 212 -1.71 8.66 -14.98
N GLN A 213 -1.79 7.38 -15.36
CA GLN A 213 -1.72 6.95 -16.76
C GLN A 213 -2.87 7.53 -17.60
N HIS A 214 -4.06 7.65 -17.02
CA HIS A 214 -5.23 8.23 -17.68
C HIS A 214 -5.41 9.74 -17.44
N GLY A 215 -4.44 10.41 -16.82
CA GLY A 215 -4.48 11.86 -16.58
C GLY A 215 -5.55 12.31 -15.59
N VAL A 216 -6.05 11.41 -14.74
CA VAL A 216 -7.03 11.73 -13.70
C VAL A 216 -6.28 12.28 -12.48
N ASN A 217 -6.64 13.49 -12.04
CA ASN A 217 -6.07 14.04 -10.80
C ASN A 217 -6.66 13.32 -9.58
N ASP A 218 -5.83 12.50 -8.95
CA ASP A 218 -6.12 11.76 -7.73
C ASP A 218 -5.40 12.31 -6.49
N ASN A 219 -4.65 13.41 -6.62
CA ASN A 219 -3.95 14.03 -5.50
C ASN A 219 -4.90 14.91 -4.68
N LEU A 220 -5.23 14.48 -3.46
CA LEU A 220 -6.08 15.25 -2.54
C LEU A 220 -5.46 16.60 -2.15
N LEU A 221 -4.14 16.64 -1.97
CA LEU A 221 -3.43 17.88 -1.62
C LEU A 221 -3.36 18.85 -2.81
N GLY A 222 -3.47 18.35 -4.03
CA GLY A 222 -3.48 19.16 -5.25
C GLY A 222 -4.82 19.85 -5.52
N MET A 223 -5.87 19.55 -4.74
CA MET A 223 -7.20 20.16 -4.87
C MET A 223 -7.31 21.52 -4.18
N PHE A 224 -6.59 21.72 -3.08
CA PHE A 224 -6.57 22.97 -2.35
C PHE A 224 -5.49 23.88 -2.97
N ARG A 225 -5.92 24.86 -3.78
CA ARG A 225 -5.14 25.99 -4.36
C ARG A 225 -3.62 25.77 -4.43
N GLN A 226 -3.12 25.43 -5.62
CA GLN A 226 -1.69 25.26 -5.86
C GLN A 226 -0.94 26.58 -5.63
N ARG A 227 -0.09 26.63 -4.60
CA ARG A 227 1.05 27.55 -4.57
C ARG A 227 2.14 27.01 -5.50
N PRO A 228 2.86 27.86 -6.26
CA PRO A 228 3.82 27.42 -7.28
C PRO A 228 4.98 26.55 -6.77
N ASN A 229 5.22 26.50 -5.45
CA ASN A 229 6.29 25.72 -4.81
C ASN A 229 5.82 24.38 -4.16
N GLN A 230 4.54 24.03 -4.22
CA GLN A 230 3.95 22.90 -3.50
C GLN A 230 3.92 21.58 -4.31
N ARG A 231 4.75 21.47 -5.35
CA ARG A 231 4.86 20.28 -6.23
C ARG A 231 5.46 19.03 -5.58
N ARG A 232 5.70 19.02 -4.26
CA ARG A 232 6.47 17.95 -3.59
C ARG A 232 5.62 16.90 -2.85
N CYS A 233 4.37 17.21 -2.49
CA CYS A 233 3.55 16.29 -1.71
C CYS A 233 2.42 15.68 -2.55
N TYR A 234 2.28 14.36 -2.47
CA TYR A 234 1.27 13.61 -3.20
C TYR A 234 0.50 12.70 -2.24
N LEU A 235 -0.80 12.95 -2.10
CA LEU A 235 -1.69 12.10 -1.32
C LEU A 235 -2.76 11.55 -2.27
N PRO A 236 -2.60 10.31 -2.78
CA PRO A 236 -3.60 9.71 -3.64
C PRO A 236 -4.88 9.42 -2.84
N ILE A 237 -6.02 9.47 -3.51
CA ILE A 237 -7.31 9.11 -2.90
C ILE A 237 -7.35 7.66 -2.45
N SER A 238 -6.65 6.77 -3.14
CA SER A 238 -6.57 5.35 -2.73
C SER A 238 -5.94 5.19 -1.33
N VAL A 239 -4.94 6.01 -0.97
CA VAL A 239 -4.38 6.03 0.40
C VAL A 239 -5.40 6.58 1.40
N ALA A 240 -6.15 7.62 1.03
CA ALA A 240 -7.20 8.16 1.90
C ALA A 240 -8.36 7.17 2.11
N ALA A 241 -8.70 6.39 1.09
CA ALA A 241 -9.68 5.31 1.18
C ALA A 241 -9.20 4.18 2.09
N LEU A 242 -7.93 3.77 1.97
CA LEU A 242 -7.31 2.82 2.89
C LEU A 242 -7.31 3.35 4.34
N PHE A 243 -6.95 4.63 4.53
CA PHE A 243 -7.03 5.27 5.84
C PHE A 243 -8.45 5.25 6.41
N ALA A 244 -9.45 5.60 5.62
CA ALA A 244 -10.86 5.55 6.03
C ALA A 244 -11.31 4.13 6.41
N ALA A 245 -10.87 3.10 5.66
CA ALA A 245 -11.15 1.71 6.00
C ALA A 245 -10.53 1.30 7.35
N ILE A 246 -9.28 1.70 7.61
CA ILE A 246 -8.60 1.46 8.89
C ILE A 246 -9.37 2.13 10.04
N LEU A 247 -9.79 3.39 9.86
CA LEU A 247 -10.57 4.09 10.88
C LEU A 247 -11.92 3.43 11.13
N LEU A 248 -12.59 2.96 10.08
CA LEU A 248 -13.88 2.28 10.20
C LEU A 248 -13.72 0.94 10.95
N ALA A 249 -12.66 0.19 10.66
CA ALA A 249 -12.33 -1.04 11.38
C ALA A 249 -12.05 -0.76 12.87
N GLN A 250 -11.29 0.29 13.17
CA GLN A 250 -11.02 0.69 14.56
C GLN A 250 -12.28 1.16 15.30
N ALA A 251 -13.14 1.96 14.66
CA ALA A 251 -14.34 2.50 15.28
C ALA A 251 -15.41 1.42 15.54
N THR A 252 -15.50 0.43 14.66
CA THR A 252 -16.49 -0.66 14.79
C THR A 252 -15.97 -1.84 15.62
N GLY A 253 -14.66 -1.95 15.81
CA GLY A 253 -14.02 -3.13 16.41
C GLY A 253 -14.15 -4.40 15.57
N LEU A 254 -14.66 -4.28 14.34
CA LEU A 254 -14.84 -5.37 13.40
C LEU A 254 -13.70 -5.38 12.39
N PHE A 255 -13.32 -6.58 11.94
CA PHE A 255 -12.41 -6.72 10.81
C PHE A 255 -13.15 -6.32 9.54
N ILE A 256 -12.90 -5.10 9.05
CA ILE A 256 -13.51 -4.60 7.82
C ILE A 256 -12.54 -4.79 6.66
N PRO A 257 -12.91 -5.53 5.61
CA PRO A 257 -12.11 -5.65 4.40
C PRO A 257 -11.87 -4.26 3.78
N ALA A 258 -10.60 -3.90 3.55
CA ALA A 258 -10.24 -2.57 3.06
C ALA A 258 -10.49 -2.41 1.55
N LEU A 259 -10.39 -3.51 0.78
CA LEU A 259 -10.54 -3.46 -0.67
C LEU A 259 -11.92 -2.99 -1.13
N PRO A 260 -13.06 -3.42 -0.54
CA PRO A 260 -14.39 -2.88 -0.86
C PRO A 260 -14.48 -1.36 -0.69
N VAL A 261 -13.89 -0.79 0.36
CA VAL A 261 -13.89 0.66 0.59
C VAL A 261 -13.11 1.38 -0.51
N ILE A 262 -11.95 0.85 -0.90
CA ILE A 262 -11.16 1.37 -2.02
C ILE A 262 -11.93 1.20 -3.35
N ALA A 263 -12.60 0.06 -3.54
CA ALA A 263 -13.36 -0.29 -4.74
C ALA A 263 -14.55 0.64 -4.98
N LEU A 264 -15.17 1.14 -3.92
CA LEU A 264 -16.30 2.07 -3.98
C LEU A 264 -15.82 3.52 -4.16
N THR A 265 -14.79 3.93 -3.42
CA THR A 265 -14.29 5.30 -3.45
C THR A 265 -13.67 5.67 -4.80
N MET A 266 -12.91 4.78 -5.42
CA MET A 266 -12.18 5.09 -6.67
C MET A 266 -13.10 5.32 -7.88
N PRO A 267 -14.10 4.45 -8.20
CA PRO A 267 -15.03 4.71 -9.29
C PRO A 267 -15.92 5.92 -9.04
N VAL A 268 -16.39 6.13 -7.81
CA VAL A 268 -17.16 7.33 -7.44
C VAL A 268 -16.35 8.58 -7.69
N TRP A 269 -15.06 8.58 -7.31
CA TRP A 269 -14.17 9.69 -7.60
C TRP A 269 -14.01 9.96 -9.10
N TYR A 270 -13.75 8.91 -9.88
CA TYR A 270 -13.58 9.03 -11.32
C TYR A 270 -14.85 9.52 -12.02
N ALA A 271 -16.02 9.03 -11.59
CA ALA A 271 -17.31 9.49 -12.08
C ALA A 271 -17.55 10.98 -11.73
N ALA A 272 -17.30 11.38 -10.48
CA ALA A 272 -17.46 12.76 -10.05
C ALA A 272 -16.55 13.71 -10.82
N ARG A 273 -15.29 13.33 -11.04
CA ARG A 273 -14.34 14.14 -11.84
C ARG A 273 -14.74 14.22 -13.31
N TYR A 274 -15.22 13.13 -13.89
CA TYR A 274 -15.71 13.11 -15.26
C TYR A 274 -16.91 14.07 -15.43
N LEU A 275 -17.85 14.06 -14.49
CA LEU A 275 -19.00 14.98 -14.49
C LEU A 275 -18.56 16.44 -14.33
N GLN A 276 -17.64 16.74 -13.41
CA GLN A 276 -17.11 18.10 -13.22
C GLN A 276 -16.45 18.67 -14.49
N LEU A 277 -15.64 17.87 -15.18
CA LEU A 277 -15.00 18.29 -16.43
C LEU A 277 -16.02 18.54 -17.56
N ARG A 278 -17.11 17.77 -17.58
CA ARG A 278 -18.18 17.95 -18.57
C ARG A 278 -19.02 19.20 -18.30
N SER A 279 -19.37 19.45 -17.04
CA SER A 279 -20.11 20.65 -16.63
C SER A 279 -19.29 21.94 -16.82
N GLY A 280 -17.97 21.89 -16.57
CA GLY A 280 -17.07 23.04 -16.80
C GLY A 280 -16.91 23.44 -18.27
N LYS A 281 -17.04 22.48 -19.20
CA LYS A 281 -17.03 22.77 -20.66
C LYS A 281 -18.38 23.28 -21.17
N GLY A 282 -19.49 23.00 -20.49
CA GLY A 282 -20.83 23.49 -20.85
C GLY A 282 -21.12 24.93 -20.42
N GLY A 283 -20.30 25.51 -19.54
CA GLY A 283 -20.46 26.90 -19.06
C GLY A 283 -19.67 27.96 -19.84
N ALA A 284 -18.79 27.56 -20.78
CA ALA A 284 -17.96 28.47 -21.56
C ALA A 284 -18.52 28.79 -22.96
N GLN A 285 -19.79 28.44 -23.22
CA GLN A 285 -20.50 28.73 -24.47
C GLN A 285 -21.92 29.29 -24.23
N ARG A 286 -22.08 30.11 -23.20
CA ARG A 286 -23.27 30.97 -23.07
C ARG A 286 -22.84 32.41 -22.84
#